data_AF-A0A7K2M331-F1
#
_entry.id   AF-A0A7K2M331-F1
#
_cell.length_a   1.000
_cell.length_b   1.000
_cell.length_c   1.000
_cell.angle_alpha   90.00
_cell.angle_beta   90.00
_cell.angle_gamma   90.00
#
_symmetry.space_group_name_H-M   'P 1'
#
loop_
_entity.id
_entity.type
_entity.pdbx_description
1 polymer ?
#
loop_
_entity_poly.entity_id
_entity_poly.type
_entity_poly.pdbx_seq_one_letter_code
_entity_poly.pdbx_strand_id
1 'polypeptide(L)'
;VRELGPGRAAGARGSFEVVPPEGTTVTSVPFTFEDTESRWACRRPGKPGGAFVCDLDGDAFSPGGDQTTTVGFRFRIDRRVPGAHGTVRAYGPYDRTPGNDTAVIALEASPAPPYRPLTRPGV
;
A
#
# COMPACT_ATOMS: atom_id res chain seq x y z
N VAL A 1 -20.85 -13.01 35.60
CA VAL A 1 -19.80 -12.25 34.88
C VAL A 1 -20.10 -12.38 33.40
N ARG A 2 -20.36 -11.27 32.69
CA ARG A 2 -20.63 -11.28 31.25
C ARG A 2 -19.30 -11.53 30.52
N GLU A 3 -19.26 -12.53 29.65
CA GLU A 3 -18.11 -12.79 28.79
C GLU A 3 -17.79 -11.55 27.95
N LEU A 4 -16.60 -10.98 28.16
CA LEU A 4 -15.98 -9.94 27.32
C LEU A 4 -14.95 -10.57 26.37
N GLY A 5 -15.19 -11.80 25.93
CA GLY A 5 -14.35 -12.43 24.90
C GLY A 5 -14.37 -11.59 23.62
N PRO A 6 -13.29 -11.58 22.82
CA PRO A 6 -13.26 -10.84 21.56
C PRO A 6 -14.40 -11.38 20.71
N GLY A 7 -15.42 -10.55 20.47
CA GLY A 7 -16.62 -10.95 19.75
C GLY A 7 -16.26 -11.61 18.42
N ARG A 8 -17.01 -12.64 18.04
CA ARG A 8 -16.93 -13.21 16.69
C ARG A 8 -17.03 -12.06 15.69
N ALA A 9 -16.05 -11.92 14.80
CA ALA A 9 -16.09 -10.98 13.67
C ALA A 9 -17.18 -11.44 12.69
N ALA A 10 -18.45 -11.20 13.02
CA ALA A 10 -19.60 -11.48 12.18
C ALA A 10 -19.97 -10.27 11.30
N GLY A 11 -18.97 -9.48 10.91
CA GLY A 11 -19.12 -8.27 10.12
C GLY A 11 -17.88 -8.02 9.27
N ALA A 12 -18.02 -7.21 8.22
CA ALA A 12 -16.96 -6.87 7.26
C ALA A 12 -15.63 -6.65 7.99
N ARG A 13 -14.58 -7.37 7.58
CA ARG A 13 -13.23 -7.26 8.17
C ARG A 13 -12.64 -5.86 7.98
N GLY A 14 -13.23 -5.11 7.05
CA GLY A 14 -12.87 -3.73 6.76
C GLY A 14 -12.10 -3.62 5.46
N SER A 15 -11.51 -2.46 5.25
CA SER A 15 -10.63 -2.20 4.11
C SER A 15 -9.46 -1.35 4.56
N PHE A 16 -8.44 -1.22 3.73
CA PHE A 16 -7.48 -0.14 3.89
C PHE A 16 -7.24 0.55 2.56
N GLU A 17 -6.97 1.84 2.67
CA GLU A 17 -6.66 2.73 1.57
C GLU A 17 -5.18 3.08 1.60
N VAL A 18 -4.55 3.03 0.43
CA VAL A 18 -3.16 3.48 0.26
C VAL A 18 -3.14 4.59 -0.77
N VAL A 19 -2.72 5.77 -0.35
CA VAL A 19 -2.43 6.90 -1.23
C VAL A 19 -0.92 6.95 -1.42
N PRO A 20 -0.39 6.71 -2.64
CA PRO A 20 1.03 6.78 -2.90
C PRO A 20 1.55 8.23 -2.76
N PRO A 21 2.85 8.42 -2.41
CA PRO A 21 3.46 9.75 -2.42
C PRO A 21 3.34 10.43 -3.80
N GLU A 22 3.20 11.75 -3.81
CA GLU A 22 3.16 12.52 -5.06
C GLU A 22 4.43 12.31 -5.89
N GLY A 23 4.27 12.22 -7.22
CA GLY A 23 5.38 11.99 -8.13
C GLY A 23 5.81 10.51 -8.24
N THR A 24 5.02 9.60 -7.68
CA THR A 24 5.25 8.15 -7.80
C THR A 24 4.13 7.44 -8.56
N THR A 25 4.48 6.32 -9.20
CA THR A 25 3.53 5.38 -9.81
C THR A 25 3.64 4.02 -9.14
N VAL A 26 2.50 3.44 -8.75
CA VAL A 26 2.43 2.05 -8.27
C VAL A 26 2.58 1.10 -9.45
N THR A 27 3.64 0.29 -9.45
CA THR A 27 3.96 -0.62 -10.55
C THR A 27 3.45 -2.03 -10.33
N SER A 28 3.31 -2.45 -9.07
CA SER A 28 2.72 -3.73 -8.69
C SER A 28 2.32 -3.73 -7.22
N VAL A 29 1.29 -4.50 -6.89
CA VAL A 29 0.88 -4.79 -5.51
C VAL A 29 0.86 -6.31 -5.34
N PRO A 30 2.04 -6.96 -5.25
CA PRO A 30 2.13 -8.41 -5.17
C PRO A 30 1.44 -8.97 -3.93
N PHE A 31 0.77 -10.11 -4.12
CA PHE A 31 0.28 -10.97 -3.05
C PHE A 31 0.45 -12.44 -3.43
N THR A 32 0.61 -13.29 -2.41
CA THR A 32 0.74 -14.74 -2.55
C THR A 32 -0.47 -15.38 -1.89
N PHE A 33 -1.23 -16.17 -2.65
CA PHE A 33 -2.35 -16.97 -2.15
C PHE A 33 -2.31 -18.35 -2.81
N GLU A 34 -2.38 -19.42 -2.02
CA GLU A 34 -2.33 -20.82 -2.50
C GLU A 34 -1.27 -21.03 -3.60
N ASP A 35 -0.02 -20.66 -3.31
CA ASP A 35 1.14 -20.75 -4.22
C ASP A 35 1.01 -20.04 -5.58
N THR A 36 0.00 -19.18 -5.73
CA THR A 36 -0.22 -18.38 -6.93
C THR A 36 0.27 -16.95 -6.72
N GLU A 37 1.25 -16.54 -7.54
CA GLU A 37 1.79 -15.19 -7.58
C GLU A 37 0.86 -14.26 -8.38
N SER A 38 0.17 -13.36 -7.69
CA SER A 38 -0.70 -12.36 -8.33
C SER A 38 -0.14 -10.95 -8.16
N ARG A 39 -0.31 -10.12 -9.20
CA ARG A 39 0.34 -8.79 -9.27
C ARG A 39 -0.46 -7.64 -8.66
N TRP A 40 -1.73 -7.86 -8.30
CA TRP A 40 -2.65 -6.80 -7.90
C TRP A 40 -3.61 -7.24 -6.80
N ALA A 41 -3.26 -6.96 -5.54
CA ALA A 41 -4.12 -7.23 -4.38
C ALA A 41 -5.26 -6.20 -4.18
N CYS A 42 -5.16 -5.01 -4.79
CA CYS A 42 -6.01 -3.87 -4.47
C CYS A 42 -6.65 -3.26 -5.72
N ARG A 43 -7.85 -2.67 -5.53
CA ARG A 43 -8.54 -1.91 -6.55
C ARG A 43 -7.79 -0.61 -6.83
N ARG A 44 -7.58 -0.33 -8.11
CA ARG A 44 -6.86 0.88 -8.58
C ARG A 44 -7.78 2.11 -8.51
N PRO A 45 -7.23 3.30 -8.19
CA PRO A 45 -8.01 4.53 -8.25
C PRO A 45 -8.41 4.85 -9.68
N GLY A 46 -9.61 5.42 -9.86
CA GLY A 46 -10.08 5.89 -11.18
C GLY A 46 -9.37 7.16 -11.67
N LYS A 47 -8.59 7.82 -10.82
CA LYS A 47 -7.85 9.06 -11.12
C LYS A 47 -6.41 8.99 -10.56
N PRO A 48 -5.43 9.63 -11.22
CA PRO A 48 -4.08 9.77 -10.66
C PRO A 48 -4.11 10.42 -9.28
N GLY A 49 -3.26 9.93 -8.36
CA GLY A 49 -3.20 10.42 -6.98
C GLY A 49 -4.36 9.97 -6.08
N GLY A 50 -5.29 9.14 -6.58
CA GLY A 50 -6.34 8.56 -5.74
C GLY A 50 -5.86 7.38 -4.88
N ALA A 51 -6.73 6.93 -3.98
CA ALA A 51 -6.47 5.81 -3.09
C ALA A 51 -6.60 4.45 -3.80
N PHE A 52 -5.66 3.56 -3.53
CA PHE A 52 -5.79 2.13 -3.78
C PHE A 52 -6.59 1.51 -2.64
N VAL A 53 -7.67 0.80 -2.96
CA VAL A 53 -8.56 0.21 -1.94
C VAL A 53 -8.32 -1.30 -1.88
N CYS A 54 -7.93 -1.78 -0.70
CA CYS A 54 -7.67 -3.19 -0.44
C CYS A 54 -8.73 -3.71 0.53
N ASP A 55 -9.59 -4.60 0.06
CA ASP A 55 -10.68 -5.15 0.85
C ASP A 55 -10.16 -6.34 1.68
N LEU A 56 -10.26 -6.28 3.02
CA LEU A 56 -9.73 -7.31 3.93
C LEU A 56 -10.57 -8.59 3.95
N ASP A 57 -11.76 -8.54 3.33
CA ASP A 57 -12.61 -9.70 3.05
C ASP A 57 -12.27 -10.38 1.71
N GLY A 58 -11.28 -9.88 0.96
CA GLY A 58 -10.86 -10.45 -0.32
C GLY A 58 -9.88 -11.62 -0.19
N ASP A 59 -9.79 -12.44 -1.25
CA ASP A 59 -8.94 -13.65 -1.30
C ASP A 59 -7.46 -13.35 -0.98
N ALA A 60 -6.97 -12.17 -1.40
CA ALA A 60 -5.60 -11.71 -1.13
C ALA A 60 -5.29 -11.50 0.37
N PHE A 61 -6.32 -11.43 1.22
CA PHE A 61 -6.21 -11.17 2.66
C PHE A 61 -6.78 -12.28 3.53
N SER A 62 -6.85 -13.50 2.99
CA SER A 62 -7.14 -14.67 3.80
C SER A 62 -5.96 -14.92 4.76
N PRO A 63 -6.17 -14.96 6.09
CA PRO A 63 -5.08 -15.16 7.04
C PRO A 63 -4.45 -16.54 6.81
N GLY A 64 -3.14 -16.57 6.60
CA GLY A 64 -2.37 -17.81 6.56
C GLY A 64 -2.37 -18.52 7.93
N GLY A 65 -1.68 -19.65 8.02
CA GLY A 65 -1.60 -20.44 9.26
C GLY A 65 -1.07 -19.65 10.47
N ASP A 66 -0.33 -18.56 10.23
CA ASP A 66 0.22 -17.65 11.24
C ASP A 66 -0.68 -16.43 11.55
N GLN A 67 -1.91 -16.39 11.01
CA GLN A 67 -2.86 -15.28 11.14
C GLN A 67 -2.33 -13.93 10.64
N THR A 68 -1.27 -13.93 9.82
CA THR A 68 -0.67 -12.72 9.27
C THR A 68 -0.86 -12.71 7.75
N THR A 69 -1.25 -11.56 7.21
CA THR A 69 -1.26 -11.33 5.75
C THR A 69 -0.32 -10.18 5.45
N THR A 70 0.57 -10.38 4.47
CA THR A 70 1.46 -9.34 3.96
C THR A 70 1.06 -8.94 2.54
N VAL A 71 0.92 -7.63 2.30
CA VAL A 71 0.76 -7.08 0.95
C VAL A 71 1.85 -6.06 0.68
N GLY A 72 2.60 -6.29 -0.39
CA GLY A 72 3.69 -5.41 -0.80
C GLY A 72 3.19 -4.35 -1.77
N PHE A 73 3.60 -3.10 -1.59
CA PHE A 73 3.43 -2.05 -2.61
C PHE A 73 4.78 -1.72 -3.23
N ARG A 74 4.86 -1.72 -4.57
CA ARG A 74 6.06 -1.28 -5.29
C ARG A 74 5.78 0.04 -6.01
N PHE A 75 6.62 1.03 -5.76
CA PHE A 75 6.52 2.37 -6.32
C PHE A 75 7.73 2.66 -7.22
N ARG A 76 7.50 3.31 -8.36
CA ARG A 76 8.53 3.97 -9.16
C ARG A 76 8.45 5.47 -8.93
N ILE A 77 9.58 6.11 -8.70
CA ILE A 77 9.67 7.57 -8.60
C ILE A 77 9.75 8.13 -10.02
N ASP A 78 8.69 8.79 -10.48
CA ASP A 78 8.66 9.44 -11.79
C ASP A 78 9.17 10.89 -11.71
N ARG A 79 8.92 11.55 -10.57
CA ARG A 79 9.32 12.93 -10.32
C ARG A 79 9.67 13.14 -8.85
N ARG A 80 10.76 13.85 -8.58
CA ARG A 80 11.11 14.29 -7.22
C ARG A 80 10.19 15.45 -6.80
N VAL A 81 9.40 15.23 -5.75
CA VAL A 81 8.56 16.25 -5.12
C VAL A 81 9.06 16.44 -3.68
N PRO A 82 9.62 17.61 -3.31
CA PRO A 82 10.09 17.86 -1.95
C PRO A 82 8.96 17.70 -0.93
N GLY A 83 9.20 16.93 0.13
CA GLY A 83 8.21 16.70 1.20
C GLY A 83 7.06 15.74 0.81
N ALA A 84 7.19 15.01 -0.31
CA ALA A 84 6.20 14.04 -0.72
C ALA A 84 6.00 12.95 0.33
N HIS A 85 4.75 12.77 0.73
CA HIS A 85 4.33 11.71 1.63
C HIS A 85 3.08 11.04 1.05
N GLY A 86 3.03 9.72 1.18
CA GLY A 86 1.82 8.95 0.99
C GLY A 86 1.16 8.68 2.34
N THR A 87 -0.02 8.08 2.30
CA THR A 87 -0.75 7.68 3.51
C THR A 87 -1.30 6.27 3.36
N VAL A 88 -1.23 5.49 4.43
CA VAL A 88 -2.03 4.27 4.60
C VAL A 88 -3.11 4.59 5.62
N ARG A 89 -4.35 4.21 5.31
CA ARG A 89 -5.47 4.32 6.23
C ARG A 89 -6.26 3.02 6.31
N ALA A 90 -6.35 2.43 7.49
CA ALA A 90 -7.20 1.27 7.74
C ALA A 90 -8.63 1.71 8.12
N TYR A 91 -9.61 0.94 7.72
CA TYR A 91 -11.01 1.12 8.10
C TYR A 91 -11.48 -0.20 8.70
N GLY A 92 -11.53 -0.26 10.02
CA GLY A 92 -12.07 -1.41 10.76
C GLY A 92 -13.30 -1.01 11.56
N PRO A 93 -14.32 -1.87 11.69
CA PRO A 93 -15.48 -1.56 12.53
C PRO A 93 -15.17 -1.52 14.04
N TYR A 94 -13.97 -1.95 14.44
CA TYR A 94 -13.61 -2.18 15.85
C TYR A 94 -12.56 -1.21 16.43
N ASP A 95 -11.83 -0.44 15.63
CA ASP A 95 -10.93 0.60 16.15
C ASP A 95 -11.55 1.99 16.00
N ARG A 96 -11.82 2.65 17.13
CA ARG A 96 -12.43 3.99 17.20
C ARG A 96 -11.46 5.06 17.68
N THR A 97 -10.19 4.71 17.87
CA THR A 97 -9.17 5.67 18.32
C THR A 97 -8.68 6.48 17.12
N PRO A 98 -8.91 7.80 17.07
CA PRO A 98 -8.48 8.60 15.93
C PRO A 98 -6.95 8.54 15.75
N GLY A 99 -6.48 8.20 14.55
CA GLY A 99 -5.05 8.20 14.21
C GLY A 99 -4.36 6.84 14.37
N ASN A 100 -4.92 5.89 15.10
CA ASN A 100 -4.42 4.50 15.10
C ASN A 100 -4.58 3.83 13.74
N ASP A 101 -5.50 4.36 12.94
CA ASP A 101 -5.84 3.87 11.62
C ASP A 101 -4.94 4.43 10.51
N THR A 102 -4.09 5.43 10.79
CA THR A 102 -3.36 6.18 9.76
C THR A 102 -1.84 6.15 9.96
N ALA A 103 -1.10 5.84 8.91
CA ALA A 103 0.36 5.88 8.89
C ALA A 103 0.89 6.61 7.65
N VAL A 104 2.04 7.28 7.79
CA VAL A 104 2.69 8.03 6.71
C VAL A 104 3.69 7.13 5.96
N ILE A 105 3.65 7.18 4.64
CA ILE A 105 4.68 6.60 3.77
C ILE A 105 5.64 7.71 3.38
N ALA A 106 6.79 7.79 4.04
CA ALA A 106 7.85 8.73 3.69
C ALA A 106 8.66 8.20 2.51
N LEU A 107 9.01 9.09 1.57
CA LEU A 107 9.91 8.78 0.46
C LEU A 107 11.16 9.65 0.55
N GLU A 108 12.32 9.02 0.68
CA GLU A 108 13.61 9.68 0.54
C GLU A 108 14.21 9.35 -0.81
N ALA A 109 14.41 10.38 -1.64
CA ALA A 109 15.08 10.24 -2.92
C ALA A 109 16.55 10.65 -2.78
N SER A 110 17.46 9.71 -2.99
CA SER A 110 18.88 10.02 -3.15
C SER A 110 19.09 10.94 -4.37
N PRO A 111 20.03 11.90 -4.31
CA PRO A 111 20.36 12.72 -5.47
C PRO A 111 20.76 11.83 -6.65
N ALA A 112 20.21 12.13 -7.84
CA ALA A 112 20.65 11.46 -9.05
C ALA A 112 22.14 11.78 -9.28
N PRO A 113 22.98 10.80 -9.68
CA PRO A 113 24.36 11.07 -10.07
C PRO A 113 24.39 12.16 -11.16
N PRO A 114 25.40 13.05 -11.15
CA PRO A 114 25.53 14.04 -12.21
C PRO A 114 25.57 13.36 -13.57
N TYR A 115 24.73 13.81 -14.49
CA TYR A 115 24.67 13.31 -15.86
C TYR A 115 26.05 13.44 -16.51
N ARG A 116 26.67 12.32 -16.88
CA ARG A 116 27.83 12.33 -17.79
C ARG A 116 27.30 12.34 -19.22
N PRO A 117 27.39 13.46 -19.96
CA PRO A 117 27.09 13.42 -21.38
C PRO A 117 28.01 12.40 -22.04
N LEU A 118 27.41 11.43 -22.75
CA LEU A 118 28.15 10.56 -23.64
C LEU A 118 28.79 11.46 -24.71
N THR A 119 30.09 11.68 -24.60
CA THR A 119 30.87 12.27 -25.68
C THR A 119 30.71 11.35 -26.88
N ARG A 120 29.89 11.75 -27.86
CA ARG A 120 29.90 11.12 -29.18
C ARG A 120 31.32 11.28 -29.73
N PRO A 121 32.03 10.20 -30.10
CA PRO A 121 33.24 10.35 -30.90
C PRO A 121 32.84 11.06 -32.18
N GLY A 122 33.50 12.19 -32.47
CA GLY A 122 33.28 12.95 -33.69
C GLY A 122 33.51 12.08 -34.92
N VAL A 123 32.63 12.23 -35.89
CA VAL A 123 32.80 11.76 -37.28
C VAL A 123 33.64 12.80 -38.02
#